data_AF-A0AB37HM24-F1
#
_entry.id   AF-A0AB37HM24-F1
#
_cell.length_a   1.000
_cell.length_b   1.000
_cell.length_c   1.000
_cell.angle_alpha   90.00
_cell.angle_beta   90.00
_cell.angle_gamma   90.00
#
_symmetry.space_group_name_H-M   'P 1'
#
loop_
_entity.id
_entity.type
_entity.pdbx_description
1 polymer ?
#
loop_
_entity_poly.entity_id
_entity_poly.type
_entity_poly.pdbx_seq_one_letter_code
_entity_poly.pdbx_strand_id
1 'polypeptide(L)'
;MNWDQIRKEYETSKITLKALAEKHDIKIGTLKSRKSREGWSRDPTKKDATQKEKVATPAKKMQPNQKQVEQARRSGNPNPKNQFTERNSAAVKHGFFSRYIPQETLEIMGMIDKDDPADLIWDQIQIQYAAIIRAQQIMFVTDKKEMIKELKKSKYEVFPKDDDKFEQVPTEEEYEFQFAWDRHATFLNAQSRAMSELRSLIKQFNDLAHEDDERRLKLEQMQLNVDKTKAEVTKIREETNIPSVTIVEDLDD
;
A
#
# COMPACT_ATOMS: atom_id res chain seq x y z
N MET A 1 35.07 35.53 37.67
CA MET A 1 34.21 34.40 38.09
C MET A 1 35.01 33.12 38.00
N ASN A 2 35.30 32.45 39.12
CA ASN A 2 36.12 31.23 39.10
C ASN A 2 35.21 29.99 39.14
N TRP A 3 34.93 29.41 37.97
CA TRP A 3 34.00 28.28 37.82
C TRP A 3 34.53 26.99 38.45
N ASP A 4 35.84 26.81 38.49
CA ASP A 4 36.47 25.62 39.11
C ASP A 4 36.27 25.60 40.62
N GLN A 5 36.25 26.77 41.26
CA GLN A 5 35.94 26.89 42.70
C GLN A 5 34.48 26.56 42.99
N ILE A 6 33.55 27.03 42.15
CA ILE A 6 32.12 26.78 42.30
C ILE A 6 31.81 25.29 42.08
N ARG A 7 32.45 24.67 41.09
CA ARG A 7 32.33 23.23 40.82
C ARG A 7 32.85 22.42 42.01
N LYS A 8 34.06 22.70 42.50
CA LYS A 8 34.62 22.02 43.68
C LYS A 8 33.69 22.16 44.88
N GLU A 9 33.17 23.36 45.12
CA GLU A 9 32.23 23.60 46.22
C GLU A 9 30.93 22.79 46.07
N TYR A 10 30.40 22.65 44.85
CA TYR A 10 29.23 21.81 44.58
C TYR A 10 29.50 20.32 44.81
N GLU A 11 30.67 19.84 44.42
CA GLU A 11 31.07 18.42 44.51
C GLU A 11 31.43 18.03 45.95
N THR A 12 32.08 18.91 46.71
CA THR A 12 32.52 18.63 48.10
C THR A 12 31.46 18.90 49.15
N SER A 13 30.50 19.80 48.89
CA SER A 13 29.52 20.22 49.89
C SER A 13 28.10 19.67 49.62
N LYS A 14 27.32 19.48 50.68
CA LYS A 14 25.90 19.11 50.58
C LYS A 14 24.99 20.33 50.31
N ILE A 15 25.55 21.45 49.85
CA ILE A 15 24.81 22.68 49.57
C ILE A 15 23.86 22.46 48.38
N THR A 16 22.71 23.14 48.39
CA THR A 16 21.75 23.10 47.27
C THR A 16 22.19 24.07 46.16
N LEU A 17 21.82 23.79 44.91
CA LEU A 17 22.12 24.69 43.78
C LEU A 17 21.57 26.11 43.98
N LYS A 18 20.50 26.27 44.76
CA LYS A 18 19.93 27.58 45.10
C LYS A 18 20.84 28.37 46.03
N ALA A 19 21.31 27.75 47.11
CA ALA A 19 22.22 28.39 48.06
C ALA A 19 23.60 28.68 47.45
N LEU A 20 24.09 27.83 46.53
CA LEU A 20 25.33 28.09 45.80
C LEU A 20 25.19 29.29 44.84
N ALA A 21 24.01 29.44 44.22
CA ALA A 21 23.70 30.56 43.35
C ALA A 21 23.65 31.89 44.12
N GLU A 22 23.03 31.92 45.30
CA GLU A 22 22.97 33.11 46.17
C GLU A 22 24.36 33.49 46.72
N LYS A 23 25.19 32.50 47.10
CA LYS A 23 26.54 32.74 47.64
C LYS A 23 27.50 33.41 46.64
N HIS A 24 27.36 33.06 45.37
CA HIS A 24 28.22 33.57 44.29
C HIS A 24 27.56 34.66 43.44
N ASP A 25 26.39 35.16 43.86
CA ASP A 25 25.56 36.15 43.13
C ASP A 25 25.33 35.78 41.65
N ILE A 26 24.96 34.52 41.40
CA ILE A 26 24.72 33.98 40.05
C ILE A 26 23.25 33.65 39.90
N LYS A 27 22.68 33.94 38.73
CA LYS A 27 21.37 33.40 38.36
C LYS A 27 21.40 31.87 38.40
N ILE A 28 20.47 31.26 39.14
CA ILE A 28 20.35 29.80 39.29
C ILE A 28 20.28 29.04 37.94
N GLY A 29 19.72 29.67 36.90
CA GLY A 29 19.66 29.11 35.55
C GLY A 29 21.03 28.93 34.90
N THR A 30 21.94 29.89 35.11
CA THR A 30 23.33 29.83 34.61
C THR A 30 24.08 28.68 35.27
N LEU A 31 23.88 28.48 36.57
CA LEU A 31 24.49 27.38 37.34
C LEU A 31 23.97 26.01 36.89
N LYS A 32 22.65 25.88 36.64
CA LYS A 32 22.05 24.65 36.10
C LYS A 32 22.59 24.30 34.70
N SER A 33 22.72 25.29 33.82
CA SER A 33 23.26 25.11 32.47
C SER A 33 24.72 24.65 32.50
N ARG A 34 25.56 25.30 33.32
CA ARG A 34 26.97 24.94 33.51
C ARG A 34 27.14 23.53 34.09
N LYS A 35 26.40 23.20 35.15
CA LYS A 35 26.38 21.85 35.72
C LYS A 35 26.09 20.76 34.68
N SER A 36 25.16 21.02 33.77
CA SER A 36 24.81 20.08 32.69
C SER A 36 25.93 19.98 31.65
N ARG A 37 26.46 21.11 31.17
CA ARG A 37 27.49 21.18 30.13
C ARG A 37 28.83 20.59 30.55
N GLU A 38 29.18 20.77 31.83
CA GLU A 38 30.48 20.36 32.38
C GLU A 38 30.40 19.09 33.23
N GLY A 39 29.23 18.44 33.28
CA GLY A 39 29.05 17.13 33.89
C GLY A 39 29.34 17.08 35.39
N TRP A 40 28.94 18.09 36.17
CA TRP A 40 29.22 18.09 37.61
C TRP A 40 28.42 16.98 38.32
N SER A 41 29.12 16.09 39.03
CA SER A 41 28.53 14.95 39.73
C SER A 41 28.72 15.07 41.25
N ARG A 42 27.65 14.80 42.01
CA ARG A 42 27.73 14.59 43.46
C ARG A 42 27.15 13.22 43.76
N ASP A 43 27.72 12.52 44.74
CA ASP A 43 27.20 11.22 45.18
C ASP A 43 25.68 11.30 45.46
N PRO A 44 24.91 10.30 45.01
CA PRO A 44 23.47 10.29 45.19
C PRO A 44 23.15 10.35 46.69
N THR A 45 22.31 11.31 47.06
CA THR A 45 21.80 11.39 48.43
C THR A 45 20.93 10.16 48.65
N LYS A 46 21.19 9.34 49.69
CA LYS A 46 20.32 8.22 50.10
C LYS A 46 18.87 8.74 50.12
N LYS A 47 18.05 8.25 49.19
CA LYS A 47 16.63 8.59 49.12
C LYS A 47 15.90 7.72 50.14
N ASP A 48 15.59 8.27 51.32
CA ASP A 48 14.68 7.65 52.30
C ASP A 48 13.21 7.91 51.90
N ALA A 49 12.86 7.56 50.67
CA ALA A 49 11.49 7.65 50.19
C ALA A 49 10.94 6.23 49.95
N THR A 50 10.09 5.82 50.90
CA THR A 50 9.10 4.72 50.81
C THR A 50 9.61 3.30 51.09
N GLN A 51 9.79 2.95 52.37
CA GLN A 51 9.55 1.57 52.81
C GLN A 51 8.06 1.41 53.12
N LYS A 52 7.33 0.60 52.35
CA LYS A 52 5.95 0.21 52.73
C LYS A 52 6.03 -0.91 53.75
N GLU A 53 5.65 -0.63 54.99
CA GLU A 53 5.51 -1.65 56.04
C GLU A 53 4.43 -2.67 55.63
N LYS A 54 4.83 -3.94 55.47
CA LYS A 54 3.89 -5.05 55.33
C LYS A 54 3.44 -5.48 56.72
N VAL A 55 2.27 -5.02 57.15
CA VAL A 55 1.62 -5.52 58.38
C VAL A 55 1.06 -6.92 58.10
N ALA A 56 1.81 -7.95 58.51
CA ALA A 56 1.40 -9.33 58.43
C ALA A 56 0.49 -9.69 59.61
N THR A 57 -0.75 -10.10 59.34
CA THR A 57 -1.61 -10.79 60.31
C THR A 57 -1.04 -12.21 60.54
N PRO A 58 -0.87 -12.68 61.80
CA PRO A 58 -0.25 -13.97 62.05
C PRO A 58 -1.19 -15.13 61.70
N ALA A 59 -0.66 -16.12 60.95
CA ALA A 59 -1.37 -17.33 60.59
C ALA A 59 -1.67 -18.20 61.83
N LYS A 60 -2.95 -18.56 62.00
CA LYS A 60 -3.45 -19.42 63.08
C LYS A 60 -2.92 -20.84 62.88
N LYS A 61 -2.10 -21.32 63.82
CA LYS A 61 -1.69 -22.74 63.93
C LYS A 61 -2.91 -23.59 64.32
N MET A 62 -3.29 -24.55 63.48
CA MET A 62 -4.05 -25.73 63.92
C MET A 62 -3.33 -27.00 63.42
N GLN A 63 -3.34 -28.01 64.28
CA GLN A 63 -2.47 -29.18 64.38
C GLN A 63 -2.60 -30.22 63.23
N PRO A 64 -1.67 -31.21 63.15
CA PRO A 64 -1.42 -31.98 61.94
C PRO A 64 -2.23 -33.28 61.85
N ASN A 65 -2.19 -33.84 60.65
CA ASN A 65 -2.41 -35.25 60.32
C ASN A 65 -3.85 -35.64 59.92
N GLN A 66 -4.13 -35.60 58.62
CA GLN A 66 -4.78 -36.71 57.91
C GLN A 66 -4.70 -36.51 56.39
N LYS A 67 -4.05 -37.48 55.75
CA LYS A 67 -4.10 -37.86 54.33
C LYS A 67 -3.77 -36.74 53.32
N GLN A 68 -2.61 -36.93 52.68
CA GLN A 68 -2.25 -36.32 51.41
C GLN A 68 -3.37 -36.56 50.40
N VAL A 69 -4.31 -35.62 50.29
CA VAL A 69 -4.98 -35.35 49.04
C VAL A 69 -4.19 -34.19 48.48
N GLU A 70 -3.31 -34.48 47.53
CA GLU A 70 -2.61 -33.49 46.76
C GLU A 70 -3.67 -32.61 46.10
N GLN A 71 -3.99 -31.48 46.75
CA GLN A 71 -4.79 -30.43 46.17
C GLN A 71 -3.96 -29.93 44.99
N ALA A 72 -4.23 -30.51 43.82
CA ALA A 72 -3.77 -30.02 42.55
C ALA A 72 -3.93 -28.51 42.59
N ARG A 73 -2.79 -27.82 42.57
CA ARG A 73 -2.72 -26.38 42.51
C ARG A 73 -3.65 -25.99 41.35
N ARG A 74 -4.82 -25.45 41.68
CA ARG A 74 -5.63 -24.67 40.74
C ARG A 74 -4.89 -23.36 40.55
N SER A 75 -3.68 -23.44 39.99
CA SER A 75 -3.14 -22.36 39.18
C SER A 75 -4.14 -22.22 38.06
N GLY A 76 -4.86 -21.10 38.05
CA GLY A 76 -5.65 -20.69 36.90
C GLY A 76 -4.85 -21.00 35.64
N ASN A 77 -5.51 -21.71 34.73
CA ASN A 77 -4.93 -22.29 33.54
C ASN A 77 -3.82 -21.38 32.96
N PRO A 78 -2.54 -21.78 33.04
CA PRO A 78 -1.44 -20.94 32.60
C PRO A 78 -1.51 -20.90 31.09
N ASN A 79 -2.16 -19.84 30.59
CA ASN A 79 -2.46 -19.61 29.19
C ASN A 79 -3.48 -20.62 28.62
N PRO A 80 -4.77 -20.27 28.44
CA PRO A 80 -5.62 -21.06 27.56
C PRO A 80 -4.92 -21.18 26.22
N LYS A 81 -4.59 -22.42 25.82
CA LYS A 81 -4.32 -22.70 24.42
C LYS A 81 -5.47 -22.08 23.68
N ASN A 82 -5.20 -21.04 22.88
CA ASN A 82 -6.20 -20.28 22.15
C ASN A 82 -7.13 -21.26 21.42
N GLN A 83 -8.30 -21.58 22.01
CA GLN A 83 -9.23 -22.56 21.44
C GLN A 83 -9.85 -22.06 20.13
N PHE A 84 -9.57 -20.80 19.77
CA PHE A 84 -10.03 -20.13 18.58
C PHE A 84 -8.86 -19.69 17.66
N THR A 85 -7.68 -20.34 17.65
CA THR A 85 -6.61 -19.94 16.70
C THR A 85 -7.06 -19.96 15.24
N GLU A 86 -7.91 -20.93 14.88
CA GLU A 86 -8.38 -21.11 13.49
C GLU A 86 -9.60 -20.23 13.15
N ARG A 87 -10.23 -19.57 14.13
CA ARG A 87 -11.41 -18.72 13.95
C ARG A 87 -11.25 -17.30 14.48
N ASN A 88 -10.12 -16.97 15.09
CA ASN A 88 -9.82 -15.63 15.57
C ASN A 88 -9.26 -14.79 14.42
N SER A 89 -10.15 -14.45 13.48
CA SER A 89 -9.87 -13.44 12.46
C SER A 89 -9.75 -12.04 13.04
N ALA A 90 -10.10 -11.80 14.32
CA ALA A 90 -10.04 -10.49 14.95
C ALA A 90 -8.59 -9.98 15.19
N ALA A 91 -7.58 -10.88 15.15
CA ALA A 91 -6.18 -10.51 15.26
C ALA A 91 -5.44 -10.38 13.90
N VAL A 92 -6.14 -10.63 12.78
CA VAL A 92 -5.58 -10.41 11.43
C VAL A 92 -5.60 -8.91 11.13
N LYS A 93 -4.53 -8.38 10.51
CA LYS A 93 -4.39 -6.94 10.18
C LYS A 93 -5.63 -6.35 9.50
N HIS A 94 -6.31 -7.13 8.66
CA HIS A 94 -7.56 -6.75 7.98
C HIS A 94 -8.77 -7.60 8.44
N GLY A 95 -8.78 -8.07 9.69
CA GLY A 95 -9.81 -8.97 10.24
C GLY A 95 -11.24 -8.46 10.19
N PHE A 96 -11.43 -7.14 10.17
CA PHE A 96 -12.73 -6.50 9.95
C PHE A 96 -13.16 -6.62 8.48
N PHE A 97 -12.24 -6.35 7.55
CA PHE A 97 -12.50 -6.34 6.11
C PHE A 97 -12.60 -7.74 5.50
N SER A 98 -12.04 -8.76 6.13
CA SER A 98 -12.09 -10.15 5.64
C SER A 98 -13.49 -10.74 5.55
N ARG A 99 -14.50 -10.08 6.14
CA ARG A 99 -15.90 -10.48 6.03
C ARG A 99 -16.56 -10.02 4.73
N TYR A 100 -16.00 -9.00 4.09
CA TYR A 100 -16.62 -8.29 2.97
C TYR A 100 -15.72 -8.26 1.73
N ILE A 101 -14.42 -8.42 1.91
CA ILE A 101 -13.41 -8.31 0.86
C ILE A 101 -12.79 -9.70 0.63
N PRO A 102 -12.66 -10.15 -0.63
CA PRO A 102 -11.98 -11.40 -0.97
C PRO A 102 -10.55 -11.44 -0.44
N GLN A 103 -10.07 -12.65 -0.12
CA GLN A 103 -8.74 -12.85 0.47
C GLN A 103 -7.62 -12.28 -0.42
N GLU A 104 -7.72 -12.44 -1.74
CA GLU A 104 -6.77 -11.89 -2.71
C GLU A 104 -6.66 -10.36 -2.61
N THR A 105 -7.78 -9.67 -2.44
CA THR A 105 -7.82 -8.21 -2.31
C THR A 105 -7.24 -7.76 -0.96
N LEU A 106 -7.42 -8.53 0.11
CA LEU A 106 -6.80 -8.24 1.40
C LEU A 106 -5.28 -8.40 1.36
N GLU A 107 -4.78 -9.37 0.60
CA GLU A 107 -3.35 -9.56 0.39
C GLU A 107 -2.75 -8.36 -0.34
N ILE A 108 -3.42 -7.88 -1.39
CA ILE A 108 -3.02 -6.68 -2.12
C ILE A 108 -3.02 -5.44 -1.20
N MET A 109 -4.07 -5.24 -0.41
CA MET A 109 -4.13 -4.13 0.56
C MET A 109 -2.98 -4.17 1.57
N GLY A 110 -2.65 -5.37 2.06
CA GLY A 110 -1.54 -5.54 3.01
C GLY A 110 -0.14 -5.32 2.39
N MET A 111 0.00 -5.46 1.06
CA MET A 111 1.21 -5.08 0.33
C MET A 111 1.30 -3.56 0.23
N ILE A 112 0.22 -2.91 -0.23
CA ILE A 112 0.11 -1.46 -0.45
C ILE A 112 0.31 -0.63 0.83
N ASP A 113 -0.16 -1.13 1.99
CA ASP A 113 -0.11 -0.42 3.28
C ASP A 113 1.30 0.01 3.72
N LYS A 114 2.36 -0.54 3.13
CA LYS A 114 3.75 -0.25 3.48
C LYS A 114 4.49 0.60 2.46
N ASP A 115 3.88 0.86 1.31
CA ASP A 115 4.54 1.52 0.20
C ASP A 115 4.40 3.03 0.30
N ASP A 116 5.44 3.76 -0.13
CA ASP A 116 5.36 5.22 -0.20
C ASP A 116 4.37 5.65 -1.29
N PRO A 117 3.65 6.78 -1.13
CA PRO A 117 2.76 7.27 -2.17
C PRO A 117 3.41 7.43 -3.56
N ALA A 118 4.71 7.74 -3.63
CA ALA A 118 5.43 7.79 -4.90
C ALA A 118 5.64 6.40 -5.52
N ASP A 119 5.87 5.37 -4.69
CA ASP A 119 6.04 3.98 -5.14
C ASP A 119 4.74 3.43 -5.73
N LEU A 120 3.60 3.75 -5.12
CA LEU A 120 2.29 3.34 -5.63
C LEU A 120 1.96 3.96 -6.99
N ILE A 121 2.27 5.24 -7.18
CA ILE A 121 2.09 5.90 -8.48
C ILE A 121 3.05 5.31 -9.51
N TRP A 122 4.28 5.01 -9.10
CA TRP A 122 5.27 4.34 -9.95
C TRP A 122 4.76 2.98 -10.45
N ASP A 123 4.25 2.13 -9.56
CA ASP A 123 3.69 0.83 -9.93
C ASP A 123 2.51 0.97 -10.88
N GLN A 124 1.63 1.95 -10.62
CA GLN A 124 0.52 2.26 -11.52
C GLN A 124 1.01 2.68 -12.92
N ILE A 125 2.08 3.48 -13.01
CA ILE A 125 2.71 3.85 -14.28
C ILE A 125 3.22 2.61 -15.02
N GLN A 126 3.89 1.69 -14.31
CA GLN A 126 4.41 0.47 -14.92
C GLN A 126 3.28 -0.41 -15.46
N ILE A 127 2.21 -0.60 -14.68
CA ILE A 127 1.03 -1.37 -15.09
C ILE A 127 0.38 -0.73 -16.32
N GLN A 128 0.17 0.58 -16.29
CA GLN A 128 -0.46 1.31 -17.39
C GLN A 128 0.38 1.23 -18.67
N TYR A 129 1.70 1.41 -18.56
CA TYR A 129 2.63 1.28 -19.69
C TYR A 129 2.65 -0.13 -20.27
N ALA A 130 2.69 -1.17 -19.42
CA ALA A 130 2.60 -2.56 -19.86
C ALA A 130 1.27 -2.88 -20.54
N ALA A 131 0.16 -2.36 -20.02
CA ALA A 131 -1.17 -2.52 -20.61
C ALA A 131 -1.25 -1.89 -22.01
N ILE A 132 -0.65 -0.71 -22.19
CA ILE A 132 -0.56 -0.05 -23.50
C ILE A 132 0.20 -0.93 -24.51
N ILE A 133 1.39 -1.42 -24.14
CA ILE A 133 2.21 -2.28 -25.01
C ILE A 133 1.43 -3.55 -25.38
N ARG A 134 0.79 -4.18 -24.41
CA ARG A 134 -0.03 -5.37 -24.64
C ARG A 134 -1.23 -5.08 -25.54
N ALA A 135 -1.90 -3.94 -25.35
CA ALA A 135 -3.03 -3.53 -26.17
C ALA A 135 -2.61 -3.30 -27.63
N GLN A 136 -1.42 -2.74 -27.87
CA GLN A 136 -0.85 -2.60 -29.21
C GLN A 136 -0.70 -3.96 -29.91
N GLN A 137 -0.31 -5.01 -29.19
CA GLN A 137 -0.18 -6.36 -29.77
C GLN A 137 -1.53 -7.01 -30.07
N ILE A 138 -2.53 -6.82 -29.19
CA ILE A 138 -3.84 -7.47 -29.33
C ILE A 138 -4.72 -6.77 -30.38
N MET A 139 -4.69 -5.44 -30.44
CA MET A 139 -5.58 -4.64 -31.29
C MET A 139 -4.95 -4.25 -32.64
N PHE A 140 -3.78 -4.81 -32.96
CA PHE A 140 -3.09 -4.51 -34.22
C PHE A 140 -3.92 -4.97 -35.43
N VAL A 141 -4.18 -4.05 -36.36
CA VAL A 141 -4.84 -4.33 -37.64
C VAL A 141 -3.75 -4.44 -38.70
N THR A 142 -3.68 -5.59 -39.36
CA THR A 142 -2.59 -5.92 -40.31
C THR A 142 -2.93 -5.45 -41.73
N ASP A 143 -4.20 -5.49 -42.11
CA ASP A 143 -4.64 -5.08 -43.45
C ASP A 143 -5.95 -4.28 -43.42
N LYS A 144 -6.12 -3.39 -44.40
CA LYS A 144 -7.32 -2.55 -44.58
C LYS A 144 -8.59 -3.38 -44.81
N LYS A 145 -8.46 -4.59 -45.37
CA LYS A 145 -9.58 -5.51 -45.63
C LYS A 145 -9.79 -6.53 -44.51
N GLU A 146 -9.02 -6.44 -43.42
CA GLU A 146 -9.16 -7.36 -42.30
C GLU A 146 -10.53 -7.20 -41.62
N MET A 147 -11.23 -8.32 -41.48
CA MET A 147 -12.57 -8.35 -40.89
C MET A 147 -12.65 -9.55 -39.95
N ILE A 148 -12.99 -9.28 -38.70
CA ILE A 148 -13.26 -10.34 -37.72
C ILE A 148 -14.75 -10.67 -37.81
N LYS A 149 -15.05 -11.97 -37.83
CA LYS A 149 -16.40 -12.51 -37.78
C LYS A 149 -16.56 -13.27 -36.47
N GLU A 150 -17.52 -12.87 -35.64
CA GLU A 150 -17.89 -13.62 -34.44
C GLU A 150 -19.34 -14.09 -34.57
N LEU A 151 -19.60 -15.36 -34.23
CA LEU A 151 -20.95 -15.91 -34.22
C LEU A 151 -21.69 -15.34 -33.01
N LYS A 152 -22.67 -14.47 -33.27
CA LYS A 152 -23.43 -13.79 -32.22
C LYS A 152 -24.58 -14.66 -31.72
N LYS A 153 -25.26 -15.34 -32.64
CA LYS A 153 -26.42 -16.16 -32.34
C LYS A 153 -26.62 -17.24 -33.39
N SER A 154 -26.89 -18.45 -32.94
CA SER A 154 -27.28 -19.57 -33.78
C SER A 154 -28.62 -20.11 -33.28
N LYS A 155 -29.63 -20.14 -34.15
CA LYS A 155 -30.90 -20.82 -33.87
C LYS A 155 -30.86 -22.20 -34.50
N TYR A 156 -31.26 -23.20 -33.73
CA TYR A 156 -31.37 -24.58 -34.18
C TYR A 156 -32.82 -25.02 -34.08
N GLU A 157 -33.33 -25.64 -35.15
CA GLU A 157 -34.57 -26.41 -35.10
C GLU A 157 -34.24 -27.87 -34.81
N VAL A 158 -35.03 -28.47 -33.92
CA VAL A 158 -34.85 -29.84 -33.47
C VAL A 158 -35.83 -30.71 -34.21
N PHE A 159 -35.31 -31.59 -35.08
CA PHE A 159 -36.13 -32.53 -35.83
C PHE A 159 -36.04 -33.92 -35.19
N PRO A 160 -37.17 -34.58 -34.91
CA PRO A 160 -37.16 -35.97 -34.46
C PRO A 160 -36.73 -36.88 -35.62
N LYS A 161 -35.74 -37.75 -35.36
CA LYS A 161 -35.31 -38.81 -36.27
C LYS A 161 -35.72 -40.16 -35.69
N ASP A 162 -35.97 -41.14 -36.56
CA ASP A 162 -36.29 -42.51 -36.10
C ASP A 162 -35.20 -43.04 -35.15
N ASP A 163 -35.64 -43.73 -34.10
CA ASP A 163 -34.83 -44.34 -33.03
C ASP A 163 -34.35 -43.37 -31.91
N ASP A 164 -35.27 -42.57 -31.36
CA ASP A 164 -35.07 -41.69 -30.17
C ASP A 164 -33.92 -40.67 -30.27
N LYS A 165 -33.50 -40.34 -31.50
CA LYS A 165 -32.44 -39.36 -31.76
C LYS A 165 -33.03 -38.06 -32.30
N PHE A 166 -32.66 -36.95 -31.66
CA PHE A 166 -32.99 -35.60 -32.11
C PHE A 166 -31.84 -35.03 -32.92
N GLU A 167 -32.12 -34.55 -34.13
CA GLU A 167 -31.14 -33.87 -35.00
C GLU A 167 -31.34 -32.36 -34.86
N GLN A 168 -30.29 -31.65 -34.42
CA GLN A 168 -30.28 -30.19 -34.37
C GLN A 168 -29.79 -29.66 -35.72
N VAL A 169 -30.66 -28.98 -36.45
CA VAL A 169 -30.31 -28.35 -37.73
C VAL A 169 -30.23 -26.84 -37.53
N PRO A 170 -29.10 -26.17 -37.85
CA PRO A 170 -29.01 -24.72 -37.79
C PRO A 170 -29.94 -24.09 -38.83
N THR A 171 -30.87 -23.25 -38.37
CA THR A 171 -31.87 -22.58 -39.22
C THR A 171 -31.45 -21.14 -39.53
N GLU A 172 -30.80 -20.46 -38.58
CA GLU A 172 -30.29 -19.10 -38.75
C GLU A 172 -28.99 -18.89 -37.96
N GLU A 173 -27.97 -18.31 -38.62
CA GLU A 173 -26.72 -17.88 -37.99
C GLU A 173 -26.56 -16.36 -38.17
N GLU A 174 -26.52 -15.62 -37.08
CA GLU A 174 -26.24 -14.18 -37.05
C GLU A 174 -24.76 -13.96 -36.68
N TYR A 175 -24.04 -13.24 -37.53
CA TYR A 175 -22.63 -12.90 -37.35
C TYR A 175 -22.47 -11.43 -36.99
N GLU A 176 -21.61 -11.13 -36.02
CA GLU A 176 -21.12 -9.79 -35.75
C GLU A 176 -19.82 -9.57 -36.52
N PHE A 177 -19.78 -8.49 -37.28
CA PHE A 177 -18.62 -8.13 -38.11
C PHE A 177 -17.93 -6.92 -37.51
N GLN A 178 -16.64 -7.06 -37.23
CA GLN A 178 -15.79 -5.94 -36.84
C GLN A 178 -14.83 -5.61 -37.98
N PHE A 179 -15.01 -4.43 -38.57
CA PHE A 179 -14.18 -3.95 -39.68
C PHE A 179 -12.84 -3.39 -39.18
N ALA A 180 -11.81 -3.51 -40.02
CA ALA A 180 -10.47 -2.95 -39.78
C ALA A 180 -10.49 -1.48 -39.34
N TRP A 181 -11.23 -0.62 -40.04
CA TRP A 181 -11.26 0.82 -39.77
C TRP A 181 -11.93 1.16 -38.44
N ASP A 182 -12.98 0.42 -38.05
CA ASP A 182 -13.71 0.63 -36.80
C ASP A 182 -12.89 0.18 -35.59
N ARG A 183 -12.23 -0.99 -35.70
CA ARG A 183 -11.25 -1.46 -34.69
C ARG A 183 -10.09 -0.47 -34.56
N HIS A 184 -9.58 0.05 -35.67
CA HIS A 184 -8.50 1.02 -35.67
C HIS A 184 -8.91 2.34 -35.00
N ALA A 185 -10.10 2.86 -35.29
CA ALA A 185 -10.64 4.06 -34.64
C ALA A 185 -10.83 3.83 -33.12
N THR A 186 -11.42 2.70 -32.73
CA THR A 186 -11.59 2.31 -31.33
C THR A 186 -10.24 2.19 -30.61
N PHE A 187 -9.25 1.60 -31.26
CA PHE A 187 -7.89 1.49 -30.75
C PHE A 187 -7.23 2.86 -30.55
N LEU A 188 -7.29 3.76 -31.53
CA LEU A 188 -6.72 5.11 -31.40
C LEU A 188 -7.38 5.89 -30.26
N ASN A 189 -8.70 5.77 -30.10
CA ASN A 189 -9.44 6.41 -29.02
C ASN A 189 -9.04 5.84 -27.64
N ALA A 190 -8.99 4.51 -27.51
CA ALA A 190 -8.57 3.85 -26.27
C ALA A 190 -7.11 4.18 -25.92
N GLN A 191 -6.22 4.18 -26.91
CA GLN A 191 -4.82 4.53 -26.74
C GLN A 191 -4.65 6.00 -26.33
N SER A 192 -5.37 6.93 -26.95
CA SER A 192 -5.31 8.36 -26.60
C SER A 192 -5.72 8.61 -25.15
N ARG A 193 -6.77 7.93 -24.67
CA ARG A 193 -7.20 7.98 -23.26
C ARG A 193 -6.12 7.40 -22.34
N ALA A 194 -5.63 6.20 -22.61
CA ALA A 194 -4.57 5.56 -21.82
C ALA A 194 -3.29 6.40 -21.75
N MET A 195 -2.94 7.09 -22.85
CA MET A 195 -1.79 8.00 -22.89
C MET A 195 -1.99 9.28 -22.09
N SER A 196 -3.23 9.75 -21.98
CA SER A 196 -3.54 10.95 -21.19
C SER A 196 -3.49 10.63 -19.70
N GLU A 197 -4.00 9.46 -19.30
CA GLU A 197 -3.82 8.92 -17.94
C GLU A 197 -2.35 8.72 -17.60
N LEU A 198 -1.57 8.09 -18.49
CA LEU A 198 -0.13 7.88 -18.27
C LEU A 198 0.62 9.21 -18.05
N ARG A 199 0.30 10.25 -18.84
CA ARG A 199 0.88 11.59 -18.65
C ARG A 199 0.49 12.21 -17.31
N SER A 200 -0.76 12.03 -16.88
CA SER A 200 -1.24 12.49 -15.57
C SER A 200 -0.49 11.80 -14.44
N LEU A 201 -0.34 10.47 -14.50
CA LEU A 201 0.39 9.69 -13.49
C LEU A 201 1.87 10.09 -13.43
N ILE A 202 2.52 10.27 -14.58
CA ILE A 202 3.92 10.74 -14.64
C ILE A 202 4.07 12.11 -13.98
N LYS A 203 3.12 13.02 -14.20
CA LYS A 203 3.13 14.33 -13.55
C LYS A 203 3.00 14.17 -12.03
N GLN A 204 2.02 13.40 -11.56
CA GLN A 204 1.83 13.15 -10.13
C GLN A 204 3.07 12.51 -9.50
N PHE A 205 3.70 11.55 -10.18
CA PHE A 205 4.94 10.95 -9.73
C PHE A 205 6.06 11.98 -9.61
N ASN A 206 6.27 12.82 -10.63
CA ASN A 206 7.30 13.86 -10.59
C ASN A 206 7.05 14.92 -9.50
N ASP A 207 5.79 15.18 -9.15
CA ASP A 207 5.43 16.13 -8.08
C ASP A 207 5.73 15.54 -6.68
N LEU A 208 5.69 14.22 -6.53
CA LEU A 208 5.97 13.51 -5.26
C LEU A 208 7.43 13.07 -5.13
N ALA A 209 8.06 12.67 -6.24
CA ALA A 209 9.41 12.12 -6.27
C ALA A 209 10.49 13.20 -6.09
N HIS A 210 11.63 12.81 -5.53
CA HIS A 210 12.79 13.69 -5.43
C HIS A 210 13.40 13.98 -6.82
N GLU A 211 14.09 15.11 -6.95
CA GLU A 211 14.63 15.54 -8.24
C GLU A 211 15.62 14.53 -8.85
N ASP A 212 16.42 13.89 -8.00
CA ASP A 212 17.46 12.91 -8.34
C ASP A 212 16.96 11.46 -8.39
N ASP A 213 15.64 11.23 -8.39
CA ASP A 213 15.09 9.87 -8.44
C ASP A 213 15.38 9.21 -9.80
N GLU A 214 16.13 8.09 -9.77
CA GLU A 214 16.50 7.30 -10.96
C GLU A 214 15.30 6.90 -11.83
N ARG A 215 14.11 6.78 -11.22
CA ARG A 215 12.87 6.42 -11.92
C ARG A 215 12.44 7.49 -12.93
N ARG A 216 12.81 8.76 -12.72
CA ARG A 216 12.49 9.85 -13.66
C ARG A 216 13.15 9.64 -15.02
N LEU A 217 14.38 9.14 -15.05
CA LEU A 217 15.07 8.78 -16.29
C LEU A 217 14.31 7.67 -17.04
N LYS A 218 13.77 6.70 -16.31
CA LYS A 218 12.98 5.62 -16.89
C LYS A 218 11.64 6.11 -17.43
N LEU A 219 11.02 7.13 -16.83
CA LEU A 219 9.82 7.78 -17.38
C LEU A 219 10.11 8.49 -18.71
N GLU A 220 11.25 9.17 -18.80
CA GLU A 220 11.67 9.81 -20.04
C GLU A 220 11.84 8.76 -21.15
N GLN A 221 12.48 7.63 -20.85
CA GLN A 221 12.61 6.52 -21.81
C GLN A 221 11.24 5.95 -22.23
N MET A 222 10.30 5.78 -21.29
CA MET A 222 8.94 5.33 -21.60
C MET A 222 8.20 6.32 -22.52
N GLN A 223 8.34 7.62 -22.27
CA GLN A 223 7.76 8.67 -23.11
C GLN A 223 8.34 8.66 -24.52
N LEU A 224 9.67 8.58 -24.64
CA LEU A 224 10.35 8.50 -25.94
C LEU A 224 9.91 7.27 -26.74
N ASN A 225 9.75 6.11 -26.10
CA ASN A 225 9.25 4.91 -26.76
C ASN A 225 7.82 5.10 -27.29
N VAL A 226 6.94 5.73 -26.49
CA VAL A 226 5.57 6.05 -26.90
C VAL A 226 5.55 7.00 -28.09
N ASP A 227 6.37 8.06 -28.06
CA ASP A 227 6.41 9.06 -29.11
C ASP A 227 6.99 8.49 -30.40
N LYS A 228 7.99 7.61 -30.30
CA LYS A 228 8.47 6.83 -31.44
C LYS A 228 7.35 5.99 -32.05
N THR A 229 6.59 5.26 -31.23
CA THR A 229 5.46 4.46 -31.75
C THR A 229 4.39 5.32 -32.40
N LYS A 230 4.07 6.49 -31.84
CA LYS A 230 3.14 7.44 -32.49
C LYS A 230 3.67 7.91 -33.83
N ALA A 231 4.94 8.28 -33.91
CA ALA A 231 5.56 8.76 -35.15
C ALA A 231 5.59 7.67 -36.23
N GLU A 232 5.81 6.42 -35.85
CA GLU A 232 5.71 5.27 -36.76
C GLU A 232 4.27 5.09 -37.26
N VAL A 233 3.27 5.19 -36.38
CA VAL A 233 1.85 5.12 -36.77
C VAL A 233 1.44 6.28 -37.69
N THR A 234 1.91 7.51 -37.44
CA THR A 234 1.59 8.66 -38.30
C THR A 234 2.24 8.54 -39.68
N LYS A 235 3.49 8.07 -39.76
CA LYS A 235 4.15 7.80 -41.04
C LYS A 235 3.38 6.76 -41.87
N ILE A 236 2.95 5.67 -41.23
CA ILE A 236 2.10 4.66 -41.87
C ILE A 236 0.79 5.28 -42.38
N ARG A 237 0.19 6.20 -41.61
CA ARG A 237 -1.05 6.90 -42.01
C ARG A 237 -0.85 7.83 -43.21
N GLU A 238 0.27 8.55 -43.28
CA GLU A 238 0.61 9.44 -44.40
C GLU A 238 0.92 8.66 -45.68
N GLU A 239 1.62 7.53 -45.56
CA GLU A 239 1.91 6.63 -46.69
C GLU A 239 0.66 5.91 -47.22
N THR A 240 -0.38 5.72 -46.39
CA THR A 240 -1.61 5.01 -46.76
C THR A 240 -2.73 5.89 -47.31
N ASN A 241 -2.55 7.21 -47.40
CA ASN A 241 -3.50 8.18 -47.96
C ASN A 241 -4.96 7.92 -47.53
N ILE A 242 -5.19 7.68 -46.24
CA ILE A 242 -6.54 7.47 -45.68
C ILE A 242 -7.14 8.86 -45.42
N PRO A 243 -8.15 9.31 -46.19
CA PRO A 243 -8.74 10.63 -45.98
C PRO A 243 -9.36 10.71 -44.58
N SER A 244 -9.19 11.86 -43.93
CA SER A 244 -9.89 12.19 -42.69
C SER A 244 -11.40 12.10 -42.92
N VAL A 245 -12.08 11.21 -42.21
CA VAL A 245 -13.54 11.20 -42.16
C VAL A 245 -13.97 12.39 -41.29
N THR A 246 -14.32 13.49 -41.94
CA THR A 246 -15.05 14.59 -41.32
C THR A 246 -16.51 14.14 -41.25
N ILE A 247 -17.01 13.83 -40.06
CA ILE A 247 -18.44 13.61 -39.84
C ILE A 247 -19.08 14.99 -39.94
N VAL A 248 -19.74 15.27 -41.06
CA VAL A 248 -20.64 16.42 -41.19
C VAL A 248 -21.94 16.01 -40.53
N GLU A 249 -22.28 16.61 -39.39
CA GLU A 249 -23.64 16.58 -38.85
C GLU A 249 -24.49 17.51 -39.70
N ASP A 250 -24.96 17.02 -40.85
CA ASP A 250 -26.08 17.64 -41.57
C ASP A 250 -27.37 17.20 -40.84
N LEU A 251 -27.77 17.97 -39.84
CA LEU A 251 -29.12 17.97 -39.29
C LEU A 251 -29.85 19.19 -39.87
N ASP A 252 -30.45 19.01 -41.05
CA ASP A 252 -31.51 19.87 -41.55
C ASP A 252 -32.54 18.98 -42.28
N ASP A 253 -33.65 18.67 -41.59
CA ASP A 253 -35.04 18.69 -42.09
C ASP A 253 -36.03 18.46 -40.92
#